data_AF-A0A8T3R5C7-F1
#
_entry.id   AF-A0A8T3R5C7-F1
#
_cell.length_a   1.000
_cell.length_b   1.000
_cell.length_c   1.000
_cell.angle_alpha   90.00
_cell.angle_beta   90.00
_cell.angle_gamma   90.00
#
_symmetry.space_group_name_H-M   'P 1'
#
loop_
_entity.id
_entity.type
_entity.pdbx_description
1 polymer ?
#
loop_
_entity_poly.entity_id
_entity_poly.type
_entity_poly.pdbx_seq_one_letter_code
_entity_poly.pdbx_strand_id
1 'polypeptide(L)'
;MQDRDPSSRRVVGGSVEPVSGRDTRPPGGRDFWQVLAIVALIVATAGWTTVAVLATREPAAVVGNAPEATFDPNAGQGGSPEPIELTHDAPALEALLPAELDGTPLEIQSWTGDALLADDPWSTSITTFLSGYGKIPADLEVAQGYDATQVLEGSIGVYRATGVPGTAMRDALLAAWKGDFTDMTVEQLTLSGVEITKGGFGPDTAASYLYVRGELVYDIETTDDVVASAALASLVEGGAASPSPS
;
A
#
# COMPACT_ATOMS: atom_id res chain seq x y z
N MET A 1 55.92 43.21 -6.12
CA MET A 1 55.51 43.34 -4.70
C MET A 1 54.25 44.16 -4.66
N GLN A 2 53.11 43.50 -4.56
CA GLN A 2 51.83 44.13 -4.22
C GLN A 2 50.95 43.01 -3.65
N ASP A 3 51.01 42.92 -2.33
CA ASP A 3 50.14 42.10 -1.49
C ASP A 3 48.68 42.48 -1.75
N ARG A 4 47.86 41.47 -2.03
CA ARG A 4 46.41 41.58 -1.97
C ARG A 4 45.91 40.67 -0.86
N ASP A 5 45.62 41.32 0.26
CA ASP A 5 44.95 40.79 1.43
C ASP A 5 43.46 40.55 1.12
N PRO A 6 42.90 39.34 1.33
CA PRO A 6 41.47 39.13 1.21
C PRO A 6 40.75 39.47 2.53
N SER A 7 40.04 40.61 2.49
CA SER A 7 39.10 41.07 3.51
C SER A 7 38.17 39.98 4.03
N SER A 8 38.32 39.67 5.33
CA SER A 8 37.36 38.91 6.11
C SER A 8 36.04 39.67 6.25
N ARG A 9 34.99 39.17 5.60
CA ARG A 9 33.62 39.66 5.78
C ARG A 9 32.95 38.85 6.90
N ARG A 10 32.86 39.46 8.08
CA ARG A 10 32.13 38.93 9.24
C ARG A 10 30.62 39.02 8.94
N VAL A 11 29.96 37.88 8.79
CA VAL A 11 28.49 37.80 8.73
C VAL A 11 27.98 37.70 10.17
N VAL A 12 27.17 38.68 10.56
CA VAL A 12 26.46 38.73 11.84
C VAL A 12 25.31 37.73 11.78
N GLY A 13 25.35 36.72 12.64
CA GLY A 13 24.27 35.76 12.81
C GLY A 13 23.06 36.43 13.46
N GLY A 14 21.99 36.61 12.69
CA GLY A 14 20.68 36.91 13.23
C GLY A 14 20.07 35.62 13.78
N SER A 15 19.81 35.58 15.09
CA SER A 15 18.94 34.58 15.70
C SER A 15 17.55 34.69 15.08
N VAL A 16 17.11 33.62 14.42
CA VAL A 16 15.73 33.47 13.97
C VAL A 16 15.03 32.63 15.03
N GLU A 17 14.01 33.21 15.67
CA GLU A 17 13.09 32.51 16.57
C GLU A 17 12.44 31.32 15.84
N PRO A 18 12.33 30.14 16.48
CA PRO A 18 11.52 29.07 15.95
C PRO A 18 10.05 29.46 16.05
N VAL A 19 9.46 29.82 14.91
CA VAL A 19 8.01 29.90 14.76
C VAL A 19 7.47 28.49 14.96
N SER A 20 6.82 28.25 16.09
CA SER A 20 5.99 27.07 16.33
C SER A 20 4.89 27.02 15.26
N GLY A 21 5.19 26.32 14.16
CA GLY A 21 4.25 26.00 13.10
C GLY A 21 3.14 25.14 13.70
N ARG A 22 1.90 25.64 13.59
CA ARG A 22 0.70 24.87 13.88
C ARG A 22 0.71 23.63 12.99
N ASP A 23 0.51 22.48 13.62
CA ASP A 23 0.16 21.23 12.96
C ASP A 23 -1.12 21.42 12.15
N THR A 24 -0.97 21.78 10.88
CA THR A 24 -2.02 21.61 9.89
C THR A 24 -1.98 20.16 9.45
N ARG A 25 -2.59 19.29 10.26
CA ARG A 25 -2.96 17.94 9.83
C ARG A 25 -3.90 18.11 8.62
N PRO A 26 -3.53 17.66 7.41
CA PRO A 26 -4.42 17.74 6.27
C PRO A 26 -5.68 16.88 6.55
N PRO A 27 -6.87 17.40 6.24
CA PRO A 27 -8.11 16.68 6.52
C PRO A 27 -8.33 15.56 5.50
N GLY A 28 -8.30 14.32 5.98
CA GLY A 28 -9.23 13.27 5.53
C GLY A 28 -9.16 12.83 4.06
N GLY A 29 -7.97 12.48 3.56
CA GLY A 29 -7.87 11.55 2.44
C GLY A 29 -8.16 10.14 2.94
N ARG A 30 -9.42 9.73 2.87
CA ARG A 30 -9.80 8.31 3.00
C ARG A 30 -9.14 7.54 1.86
N ASP A 31 -8.02 6.88 2.18
CA ASP A 31 -7.94 5.44 2.04
C ASP A 31 -7.95 4.85 0.61
N PHE A 32 -7.21 5.46 -0.34
CA PHE A 32 -6.88 4.82 -1.63
C PHE A 32 -6.02 3.55 -1.44
N TRP A 33 -5.09 3.58 -0.49
CA TRP A 33 -4.34 2.39 -0.04
C TRP A 33 -5.23 1.36 0.63
N GLN A 34 -6.24 1.85 1.34
CA GLN A 34 -7.26 0.97 1.84
C GLN A 34 -8.05 0.40 0.66
N VAL A 35 -8.21 0.97 -0.53
CA VAL A 35 -8.86 0.28 -1.67
C VAL A 35 -8.04 -0.90 -2.20
N LEU A 36 -6.70 -0.81 -2.24
CA LEU A 36 -5.85 -1.97 -2.51
C LEU A 36 -5.79 -2.97 -1.34
N ALA A 37 -6.11 -2.56 -0.11
CA ALA A 37 -6.33 -3.45 1.03
C ALA A 37 -7.82 -3.83 1.30
N ILE A 38 -8.80 -3.19 0.64
CA ILE A 38 -10.26 -3.29 0.90
C ILE A 38 -10.89 -4.29 -0.04
N VAL A 39 -10.21 -4.68 -1.12
CA VAL A 39 -10.59 -5.94 -1.78
C VAL A 39 -10.38 -7.14 -0.81
N ALA A 40 -9.59 -6.99 0.26
CA ALA A 40 -9.53 -7.92 1.39
C ALA A 40 -10.43 -7.55 2.61
N LEU A 41 -11.28 -6.52 2.54
CA LEU A 41 -11.99 -5.95 3.70
C LEU A 41 -13.51 -5.93 3.59
N ILE A 42 -14.12 -7.02 3.14
CA ILE A 42 -15.54 -7.28 3.37
C ILE A 42 -15.73 -8.74 3.82
N VAL A 43 -15.48 -9.04 5.10
CA VAL A 43 -16.30 -9.85 6.05
C VAL A 43 -15.51 -9.94 7.37
N ALA A 44 -15.57 -8.91 8.23
CA ALA A 44 -15.08 -9.03 9.61
C ALA A 44 -15.73 -8.06 10.62
N THR A 45 -16.99 -7.66 10.42
CA THR A 45 -17.73 -6.90 11.46
C THR A 45 -19.00 -7.59 11.96
N ALA A 46 -19.16 -8.89 11.69
CA ALA A 46 -20.23 -9.72 12.27
C ALA A 46 -19.66 -10.70 13.31
N GLY A 47 -19.58 -10.23 14.56
CA GLY A 47 -19.08 -10.97 15.71
C GLY A 47 -17.76 -10.35 16.15
N TRP A 48 -17.64 -9.65 17.26
CA TRP A 48 -18.06 -10.03 18.61
C TRP A 48 -18.66 -8.84 19.37
N THR A 49 -19.97 -8.81 19.57
CA THR A 49 -20.57 -8.16 20.74
C THR A 49 -21.47 -9.17 21.43
N THR A 50 -20.82 -10.09 22.13
CA THR A 50 -21.48 -10.97 23.09
C THR A 50 -22.18 -10.13 24.14
N VAL A 51 -23.49 -10.32 24.19
CA VAL A 51 -24.44 -9.90 25.19
C VAL A 51 -23.92 -10.21 26.60
N ALA A 52 -23.75 -9.18 27.42
CA ALA A 52 -23.76 -9.29 28.87
C ALA A 52 -24.91 -8.42 29.41
N VAL A 53 -26.12 -8.99 29.35
CA VAL A 53 -27.30 -8.52 30.08
C VAL A 53 -27.32 -9.23 31.44
N LEU A 54 -27.80 -8.50 32.46
CA LEU A 54 -28.19 -8.88 33.84
C LEU A 54 -27.19 -8.60 34.97
N ALA A 55 -27.43 -7.49 35.69
CA ALA A 55 -27.80 -7.53 37.11
C ALA A 55 -28.38 -6.18 37.61
N THR A 56 -29.71 -6.12 37.68
CA THR A 56 -30.57 -5.45 38.69
C THR A 56 -30.01 -4.32 39.58
N ARG A 57 -30.59 -3.10 39.47
CA ARG A 57 -31.11 -2.35 40.62
C ARG A 57 -32.11 -1.24 40.23
N GLU A 58 -33.16 -1.16 41.05
CA GLU A 58 -34.39 -0.35 41.00
C GLU A 58 -34.21 1.18 41.19
N PRO A 59 -35.28 2.00 41.00
CA PRO A 59 -35.21 3.34 40.43
C PRO A 59 -35.17 4.48 41.47
N ALA A 60 -34.64 5.63 41.05
CA ALA A 60 -34.95 6.93 41.63
C ALA A 60 -35.53 7.84 40.54
N ALA A 61 -36.74 8.34 40.79
CA ALA A 61 -37.49 9.21 39.91
C ALA A 61 -36.84 10.60 39.78
N VAL A 62 -36.66 11.07 38.54
CA VAL A 62 -36.60 12.50 38.22
C VAL A 62 -37.40 12.72 36.94
N VAL A 63 -38.52 13.43 37.08
CA VAL A 63 -39.38 13.90 36.00
C VAL A 63 -38.68 15.07 35.31
N GLY A 64 -38.23 14.87 34.08
CA GLY A 64 -37.70 15.93 33.21
C GLY A 64 -38.27 15.76 31.81
N ASN A 65 -39.26 16.59 31.45
CA ASN A 65 -39.79 16.67 30.09
C ASN A 65 -38.70 17.18 29.15
N ALA A 66 -38.09 16.27 28.39
CA ALA A 66 -37.27 16.57 27.23
C ALA A 66 -38.06 16.12 25.97
N PRO A 67 -37.97 16.86 24.85
CA PRO A 67 -38.65 16.46 23.61
C PRO A 67 -38.10 15.10 23.15
N GLU A 68 -39.01 14.13 22.99
CA GLU A 68 -38.71 12.81 22.44
C GLU A 68 -38.25 12.99 20.98
N ALA A 69 -36.95 12.83 20.76
CA ALA A 69 -36.45 12.54 19.43
C ALA A 69 -36.99 11.16 19.05
N THR A 70 -37.95 11.12 18.14
CA THR A 70 -38.41 9.89 17.51
C THR A 70 -37.25 9.31 16.71
N PHE A 71 -36.50 8.41 17.33
CA PHE A 71 -35.61 7.50 16.62
C PHE A 71 -36.51 6.60 15.78
N ASP A 72 -36.52 6.82 14.46
CA ASP A 72 -37.05 5.84 13.52
C ASP A 72 -36.03 4.71 13.43
N PRO A 73 -36.31 3.50 13.97
CA PRO A 73 -35.38 2.38 13.91
C PRO A 73 -35.21 1.82 12.48
N ASN A 74 -35.91 2.37 11.48
CA ASN A 74 -35.78 1.97 10.07
C ASN A 74 -34.85 2.88 9.23
N ALA A 75 -34.22 3.90 9.81
CA ALA A 75 -33.25 4.72 9.09
C ALA A 75 -31.88 4.01 9.01
N GLY A 76 -31.76 3.07 8.07
CA GLY A 76 -30.47 2.49 7.68
C GLY A 76 -30.54 0.99 7.43
N GLN A 77 -31.26 0.57 6.37
CA GLN A 77 -30.84 -0.64 5.68
C GLN A 77 -29.47 -0.34 5.07
N GLY A 78 -28.42 -0.63 5.85
CA GLY A 78 -27.10 -0.85 5.32
C GLY A 78 -27.22 -1.97 4.31
N GLY A 79 -27.29 -1.62 3.03
CA GLY A 79 -27.09 -2.58 1.97
C GLY A 79 -25.76 -3.26 2.27
N SER A 80 -25.81 -4.58 2.47
CA SER A 80 -24.59 -5.37 2.47
C SER A 80 -23.89 -5.03 1.15
N PRO A 81 -22.65 -4.51 1.16
CA PRO A 81 -21.95 -4.29 -0.09
C PRO A 81 -21.94 -5.61 -0.86
N GLU A 82 -22.30 -5.55 -2.15
CA GLU A 82 -22.26 -6.73 -3.01
C GLU A 82 -20.82 -7.27 -3.01
N PRO A 83 -20.63 -8.60 -3.01
CA PRO A 83 -19.31 -9.19 -3.14
C PRO A 83 -18.60 -8.60 -4.37
N ILE A 84 -17.42 -8.04 -4.16
CA ILE A 84 -16.57 -7.60 -5.27
C ILE A 84 -16.14 -8.88 -5.99
N GLU A 85 -16.49 -9.04 -7.27
CA GLU A 85 -16.04 -10.20 -8.05
C GLU A 85 -14.50 -10.14 -8.15
N LEU A 86 -13.84 -11.23 -7.76
CA LEU A 86 -12.42 -11.44 -8.04
C LEU A 86 -12.22 -11.40 -9.55
N THR A 87 -11.35 -10.50 -10.02
CA THR A 87 -10.97 -10.41 -11.42
C THR A 87 -9.65 -11.13 -11.65
N HIS A 88 -9.49 -11.66 -12.86
CA HIS A 88 -8.32 -12.44 -13.30
C HIS A 88 -7.87 -11.94 -14.67
N ASP A 89 -7.66 -10.62 -14.80
CA ASP A 89 -7.40 -10.00 -16.11
C ASP A 89 -5.97 -10.25 -16.61
N ALA A 90 -5.05 -10.63 -15.73
CA ALA A 90 -3.66 -10.95 -16.05
C ALA A 90 -3.21 -12.29 -15.40
N PRO A 91 -3.81 -13.43 -15.78
CA PRO A 91 -3.57 -14.73 -15.14
C PRO A 91 -2.11 -15.23 -15.30
N ALA A 92 -1.39 -14.71 -16.29
CA ALA A 92 0.03 -14.99 -16.46
C ALA A 92 0.89 -14.42 -15.33
N LEU A 93 0.47 -13.32 -14.68
CA LEU A 93 1.15 -12.75 -13.51
C LEU A 93 0.80 -13.51 -12.23
N GLU A 94 -0.44 -13.97 -12.09
CA GLU A 94 -0.90 -14.77 -10.94
C GLU A 94 -0.04 -16.02 -10.74
N ALA A 95 0.28 -16.72 -11.82
CA ALA A 95 1.14 -17.90 -11.79
C ALA A 95 2.59 -17.62 -11.33
N LEU A 96 2.99 -16.34 -11.22
CA LEU A 96 4.31 -15.92 -10.73
C LEU A 96 4.32 -15.64 -9.23
N LEU A 97 3.16 -15.60 -8.59
CA LEU A 97 3.01 -15.38 -7.16
C LEU A 97 2.96 -16.71 -6.41
N PRO A 98 3.48 -16.78 -5.18
CA PRO A 98 3.34 -17.98 -4.38
C PRO A 98 1.87 -18.18 -3.97
N ALA A 99 1.39 -19.43 -4.03
CA ALA A 99 0.04 -19.77 -3.56
C ALA A 99 -0.07 -19.85 -2.03
N GLU A 100 1.07 -19.90 -1.34
CA GLU A 100 1.16 -19.91 0.12
C GLU A 100 2.41 -19.15 0.58
N LEU A 101 2.34 -18.54 1.76
CA LEU A 101 3.46 -17.90 2.41
C LEU A 101 3.52 -18.33 3.87
N ASP A 102 4.63 -18.95 4.28
CA ASP A 102 4.80 -19.51 5.63
C ASP A 102 3.65 -20.42 6.08
N GLY A 103 3.13 -21.22 5.14
CA GLY A 103 1.99 -22.13 5.38
C GLY A 103 0.61 -21.46 5.37
N THR A 104 0.54 -20.14 5.16
CA THR A 104 -0.72 -19.39 4.99
C THR A 104 -1.09 -19.34 3.51
N PRO A 105 -2.25 -19.90 3.09
CA PRO A 105 -2.73 -19.78 1.72
C PRO A 105 -2.98 -18.33 1.34
N LEU A 106 -2.57 -17.93 0.14
CA LEU A 106 -2.85 -16.59 -0.40
C LEU A 106 -4.03 -16.65 -1.38
N GLU A 107 -4.94 -15.69 -1.27
CA GLU A 107 -5.88 -15.36 -2.33
C GLU A 107 -5.17 -14.54 -3.40
N ILE A 108 -5.32 -14.95 -4.66
CA ILE A 108 -4.63 -14.34 -5.80
C ILE A 108 -5.66 -13.75 -6.76
N GLN A 109 -5.39 -12.53 -7.19
CA GLN A 109 -6.21 -11.78 -8.15
C GLN A 109 -5.33 -10.95 -9.07
N SER A 110 -5.88 -10.54 -10.21
CA SER A 110 -5.15 -9.70 -11.17
C SER A 110 -6.04 -8.76 -11.97
N TRP A 111 -5.42 -7.67 -12.42
CA TRP A 111 -6.05 -6.56 -13.12
C TRP A 111 -5.13 -6.03 -14.22
N THR A 112 -5.72 -5.31 -15.17
CA THR A 112 -4.99 -4.35 -16.00
C THR A 112 -5.01 -2.96 -15.38
N GLY A 113 -4.14 -2.07 -15.87
CA GLY A 113 -4.11 -0.69 -15.43
C GLY A 113 -5.39 0.10 -15.71
N ASP A 114 -6.26 -0.34 -16.62
CA ASP A 114 -7.57 0.30 -16.83
C ASP A 114 -8.50 0.14 -15.61
N ALA A 115 -8.40 -0.96 -14.87
CA ALA A 115 -9.16 -1.20 -13.66
C ALA A 115 -8.49 -0.61 -12.42
N LEU A 116 -7.15 -0.54 -12.43
CA LEU A 116 -6.35 -0.08 -11.29
C LEU A 116 -6.17 1.44 -11.23
N LEU A 117 -5.91 2.09 -12.37
CA LEU A 117 -5.51 3.50 -12.43
C LEU A 117 -6.76 4.40 -12.42
N ALA A 118 -6.81 5.33 -11.46
CA ALA A 118 -7.92 6.25 -11.25
C ALA A 118 -7.51 7.72 -11.46
N ASP A 119 -8.43 8.65 -11.20
CA ASP A 119 -8.16 10.11 -11.25
C ASP A 119 -7.54 10.60 -9.93
N ASP A 120 -6.30 10.17 -9.68
CA ASP A 120 -5.52 10.54 -8.51
C ASP A 120 -4.04 10.81 -8.87
N PRO A 121 -3.26 11.48 -7.99
CA PRO A 121 -1.88 11.85 -8.28
C PRO A 121 -0.95 10.66 -8.57
N TRP A 122 -1.11 9.55 -7.84
CA TRP A 122 -0.32 8.34 -8.04
C TRP A 122 -0.61 7.73 -9.42
N SER A 123 -1.89 7.53 -9.75
CA SER A 123 -2.34 6.99 -11.02
C SER A 123 -1.94 7.87 -12.21
N THR A 124 -1.97 9.19 -12.03
CA THR A 124 -1.49 10.17 -13.04
C THR A 124 0.02 10.03 -13.28
N SER A 125 0.81 9.82 -12.21
CA SER A 125 2.25 9.61 -12.30
C SER A 125 2.57 8.35 -13.11
N ILE A 126 1.91 7.22 -12.77
CA ILE A 126 2.09 5.95 -13.49
C ILE A 126 1.64 6.06 -14.94
N THR A 127 0.49 6.68 -15.22
CA THR A 127 0.00 6.89 -16.60
C THR A 127 0.97 7.74 -17.43
N THR A 128 1.54 8.79 -16.82
CA THR A 128 2.55 9.64 -17.47
C THR A 128 3.82 8.85 -17.78
N PHE A 129 4.28 8.02 -16.84
CA PHE A 129 5.42 7.13 -17.03
C PHE A 129 5.18 6.14 -18.19
N LEU A 130 4.04 5.43 -18.19
CA LEU A 130 3.65 4.50 -19.25
C LEU A 130 3.64 5.20 -20.61
N SER A 131 3.05 6.39 -20.70
CA SER A 131 3.01 7.19 -21.93
C SER A 131 4.42 7.54 -22.44
N GLY A 132 5.39 7.76 -21.55
CA GLY A 132 6.80 7.97 -21.90
C GLY A 132 7.46 6.79 -22.62
N TYR A 133 6.92 5.58 -22.44
CA TYR A 133 7.31 4.36 -23.15
C TYR A 133 6.38 4.01 -24.33
N GLY A 134 5.47 4.92 -24.69
CA GLY A 134 4.47 4.68 -25.72
C GLY A 134 3.42 3.63 -25.32
N LYS A 135 3.18 3.47 -24.00
CA LYS A 135 2.19 2.56 -23.43
C LYS A 135 0.93 3.30 -23.02
N ILE A 136 -0.16 2.55 -22.85
CA ILE A 136 -1.44 2.99 -22.29
C ILE A 136 -1.73 2.27 -20.97
N PRO A 137 -2.68 2.73 -20.13
CA PRO A 137 -3.07 2.06 -18.90
C PRO A 137 -3.34 0.55 -19.05
N ALA A 138 -4.07 0.14 -20.08
CA ALA A 138 -4.31 -1.28 -20.40
C ALA A 138 -3.05 -2.14 -20.59
N ASP A 139 -1.89 -1.55 -20.90
CA ASP A 139 -0.62 -2.27 -21.05
C ASP A 139 0.06 -2.59 -19.72
N LEU A 140 -0.38 -1.96 -18.62
CA LEU A 140 0.04 -2.33 -17.27
C LEU A 140 -0.79 -3.53 -16.81
N GLU A 141 -0.11 -4.56 -16.35
CA GLU A 141 -0.70 -5.73 -15.70
C GLU A 141 -0.22 -5.78 -14.26
N VAL A 142 -1.12 -6.12 -13.35
CA VAL A 142 -0.83 -6.28 -11.94
C VAL A 142 -1.49 -7.55 -11.42
N ALA A 143 -0.77 -8.33 -10.62
CA ALA A 143 -1.36 -9.38 -9.80
C ALA A 143 -0.95 -9.18 -8.34
N GLN A 144 -1.81 -9.63 -7.42
CA GLN A 144 -1.58 -9.55 -5.99
C GLN A 144 -1.99 -10.86 -5.32
N GLY A 145 -1.16 -11.31 -4.38
CA GLY A 145 -1.45 -12.38 -3.44
C GLY A 145 -1.54 -11.81 -2.02
N TYR A 146 -2.61 -12.11 -1.29
CA TYR A 146 -2.81 -11.63 0.08
C TYR A 146 -3.48 -12.71 0.95
N ASP A 147 -3.37 -12.59 2.27
CA ASP A 147 -4.08 -13.47 3.20
C ASP A 147 -5.45 -12.88 3.56
N ALA A 148 -6.52 -13.48 3.02
CA ALA A 148 -7.89 -13.07 3.30
C ALA A 148 -8.32 -13.29 4.76
N THR A 149 -7.61 -14.12 5.52
CA THR A 149 -7.86 -14.37 6.94
C THR A 149 -7.11 -13.40 7.86
N GLN A 150 -6.19 -12.60 7.31
CA GLN A 150 -5.39 -11.60 8.02
C GLN A 150 -4.55 -12.19 9.17
N VAL A 151 -4.14 -13.45 9.06
CA VAL A 151 -3.11 -14.06 9.90
C VAL A 151 -1.73 -13.51 9.52
N LEU A 152 -1.49 -13.32 8.21
CA LEU A 152 -0.31 -12.67 7.68
C LEU A 152 -0.57 -11.16 7.49
N GLU A 153 0.28 -10.33 8.08
CA GLU A 153 0.26 -8.88 7.87
C GLU A 153 1.09 -8.51 6.63
N GLY A 154 0.50 -8.65 5.44
CA GLY A 154 1.12 -8.20 4.22
C GLY A 154 0.49 -8.70 2.93
N SER A 155 1.08 -8.29 1.81
CA SER A 155 0.72 -8.76 0.48
C SER A 155 1.96 -8.87 -0.43
N ILE A 156 1.82 -9.63 -1.52
CA ILE A 156 2.84 -9.75 -2.56
C ILE A 156 2.19 -9.33 -3.89
N GLY A 157 2.58 -8.18 -4.42
CA GLY A 157 2.24 -7.70 -5.74
C GLY A 157 3.30 -8.04 -6.79
N VAL A 158 2.88 -8.09 -8.05
CA VAL A 158 3.78 -8.07 -9.20
C VAL A 158 3.23 -7.15 -10.28
N TYR A 159 4.08 -6.28 -10.80
CA TYR A 159 3.78 -5.32 -11.86
C TYR A 159 4.55 -5.69 -13.13
N ARG A 160 3.88 -5.55 -14.28
CA ARG A 160 4.50 -5.69 -15.60
C ARG A 160 3.91 -4.68 -16.58
N ALA A 161 4.76 -4.09 -17.42
CA ALA A 161 4.32 -3.49 -18.68
C ALA A 161 5.28 -3.98 -19.77
N THR A 162 4.77 -4.76 -20.73
CA THR A 162 5.62 -5.46 -21.73
C THR A 162 6.51 -4.47 -22.49
N GLY A 163 7.83 -4.69 -22.51
CA GLY A 163 8.79 -3.79 -23.14
C GLY A 163 9.21 -2.58 -22.30
N VAL A 164 8.77 -2.51 -21.04
CA VAL A 164 9.26 -1.56 -20.03
C VAL A 164 10.22 -2.30 -19.10
N PRO A 165 11.49 -1.85 -18.95
CA PRO A 165 12.42 -2.48 -18.02
C PRO A 165 11.89 -2.43 -16.59
N GLY A 166 12.01 -3.53 -15.84
CA GLY A 166 11.51 -3.60 -14.46
C GLY A 166 12.16 -2.56 -13.54
N THR A 167 13.43 -2.21 -13.75
CA THR A 167 14.07 -1.13 -13.00
C THR A 167 13.43 0.23 -13.26
N ALA A 168 12.97 0.50 -14.48
CA ALA A 168 12.25 1.73 -14.81
C ALA A 168 10.85 1.75 -14.19
N MET A 169 10.14 0.61 -14.20
CA MET A 169 8.85 0.48 -13.53
C MET A 169 8.98 0.67 -12.00
N ARG A 170 10.01 0.07 -11.37
CA ARG A 170 10.32 0.26 -9.94
C ARG A 170 10.52 1.75 -9.62
N ASP A 171 11.32 2.43 -10.43
CA ASP A 171 11.61 3.85 -10.22
C ASP A 171 10.35 4.72 -10.40
N ALA A 172 9.45 4.32 -11.31
CA ALA A 172 8.16 4.97 -11.51
C ALA A 172 7.22 4.79 -10.30
N LEU A 173 7.12 3.57 -9.76
CA LEU A 173 6.33 3.29 -8.54
C LEU A 173 6.83 4.14 -7.36
N LEU A 174 8.15 4.16 -7.12
CA LEU A 174 8.76 4.98 -6.08
C LEU A 174 8.52 6.48 -6.29
N ALA A 175 8.56 6.95 -7.54
CA ALA A 175 8.28 8.34 -7.87
C ALA A 175 6.80 8.70 -7.66
N ALA A 176 5.87 7.80 -8.03
CA ALA A 176 4.45 7.96 -7.80
C ALA A 176 4.13 8.01 -6.30
N TRP A 177 4.68 7.09 -5.51
CA TRP A 177 4.50 7.09 -4.05
C TRP A 177 5.08 8.32 -3.37
N LYS A 178 6.23 8.84 -3.80
CA LYS A 178 6.76 10.11 -3.28
C LYS A 178 5.84 11.31 -3.53
N GLY A 179 4.97 11.23 -4.53
CA GLY A 179 3.94 12.24 -4.77
C GLY A 179 2.96 12.34 -3.61
N ASP A 180 2.60 11.19 -3.01
CA ASP A 180 1.64 11.10 -1.90
C ASP A 180 2.33 11.11 -0.53
N PHE A 181 3.54 10.56 -0.45
CA PHE A 181 4.36 10.44 0.74
C PHE A 181 5.69 11.18 0.55
N THR A 182 5.66 12.50 0.73
CA THR A 182 6.83 13.35 0.51
C THR A 182 8.03 13.00 1.40
N ASP A 183 7.76 12.42 2.57
CA ASP A 183 8.77 11.99 3.54
C ASP A 183 9.20 10.53 3.35
N MET A 184 8.71 9.86 2.29
CA MET A 184 9.06 8.47 1.99
C MET A 184 10.57 8.32 1.80
N THR A 185 11.13 7.38 2.57
CA THR A 185 12.54 7.00 2.46
C THR A 185 12.72 5.91 1.41
N VAL A 186 13.88 5.89 0.76
CA VAL A 186 14.24 4.85 -0.20
C VAL A 186 15.63 4.35 0.17
N GLU A 187 15.75 3.05 0.41
CA GLU A 187 16.99 2.38 0.78
C GLU A 187 17.25 1.19 -0.14
N GLN A 188 18.50 1.01 -0.55
CA GLN A 188 18.94 -0.25 -1.19
C GLN A 188 19.47 -1.17 -0.12
N LEU A 189 19.00 -2.41 -0.10
CA LEU A 189 19.46 -3.41 0.86
C LEU A 189 19.56 -4.79 0.21
N THR A 190 20.34 -5.67 0.82
CA THR A 190 20.44 -7.07 0.41
C THR A 190 19.68 -7.93 1.41
N LEU A 191 18.65 -8.63 0.93
CA LEU A 191 17.84 -9.55 1.73
C LEU A 191 18.01 -10.96 1.13
N SER A 192 18.42 -11.93 1.96
CA SER A 192 18.66 -13.31 1.50
C SER A 192 19.61 -13.43 0.29
N GLY A 193 20.58 -12.51 0.15
CA GLY A 193 21.52 -12.47 -0.97
C GLY A 193 20.99 -11.83 -2.26
N VAL A 194 19.79 -11.27 -2.23
CA VAL A 194 19.15 -10.57 -3.35
C VAL A 194 19.13 -9.07 -3.09
N GLU A 195 19.54 -8.28 -4.07
CA GLU A 195 19.43 -6.82 -4.00
C GLU A 195 17.98 -6.39 -4.21
N ILE A 196 17.47 -5.60 -3.27
CA ILE A 196 16.11 -5.05 -3.30
C ILE A 196 16.12 -3.56 -2.96
N THR A 197 15.04 -2.87 -3.26
CA THR A 197 14.82 -1.47 -2.89
C THR A 197 13.66 -1.38 -1.92
N LYS A 198 13.90 -0.87 -0.70
CA LYS A 198 12.89 -0.66 0.33
C LYS A 198 12.36 0.77 0.26
N GLY A 199 11.05 0.93 0.10
CA GLY A 199 10.30 2.16 0.30
C GLY A 199 9.72 2.20 1.72
N GLY A 200 10.13 3.17 2.53
CA GLY A 200 9.64 3.33 3.91
C GLY A 200 8.71 4.54 4.04
N PHE A 201 7.48 4.30 4.48
CA PHE A 201 6.39 5.29 4.52
C PHE A 201 6.18 5.94 5.90
N GLY A 202 7.07 5.68 6.85
CA GLY A 202 6.99 6.15 8.23
C GLY A 202 6.95 5.01 9.25
N PRO A 203 6.98 5.33 10.55
CA PRO A 203 6.81 4.33 11.60
C PRO A 203 5.40 3.72 11.53
N ASP A 204 5.30 2.43 11.85
CA ASP A 204 4.03 1.67 11.93
C ASP A 204 3.24 1.57 10.61
N THR A 205 3.82 1.99 9.48
CA THR A 205 3.28 1.76 8.14
C THR A 205 4.04 0.62 7.48
N ALA A 206 3.34 -0.26 6.77
CA ALA A 206 3.96 -1.29 5.95
C ALA A 206 4.98 -0.67 5.00
N ALA A 207 6.15 -1.29 4.86
CA ALA A 207 7.15 -0.92 3.87
C ALA A 207 6.93 -1.71 2.58
N SER A 208 7.30 -1.11 1.45
CA SER A 208 7.33 -1.79 0.15
C SER A 208 8.74 -2.30 -0.13
N TYR A 209 8.90 -3.61 -0.28
CA TYR A 209 10.16 -4.25 -0.65
C TYR A 209 10.15 -4.62 -2.13
N LEU A 210 10.81 -3.81 -2.95
CA LEU A 210 10.80 -3.95 -4.39
C LEU A 210 11.94 -4.84 -4.89
N TYR A 211 11.57 -5.96 -5.51
CA TYR A 211 12.49 -6.88 -6.16
C TYR A 211 12.25 -6.88 -7.68
N VAL A 212 13.30 -6.62 -8.45
CA VAL A 212 13.22 -6.53 -9.91
C VAL A 212 13.77 -7.79 -10.57
N ARG A 213 13.03 -8.37 -11.51
CA ARG A 213 13.46 -9.50 -12.33
C ARG A 213 13.04 -9.32 -13.80
N GLY A 214 13.97 -8.87 -14.64
CA GLY A 214 13.68 -8.59 -16.05
C GLY A 214 12.72 -7.40 -16.19
N GLU A 215 11.54 -7.66 -16.75
CA GLU A 215 10.45 -6.66 -16.89
C GLU A 215 9.48 -6.65 -15.69
N LEU A 216 9.68 -7.56 -14.72
CA LEU A 216 8.81 -7.70 -13.56
C LEU A 216 9.35 -6.89 -12.39
N VAL A 217 8.43 -6.26 -11.67
CA VAL A 217 8.69 -5.68 -10.34
C VAL A 217 7.76 -6.38 -9.36
N TYR A 218 8.35 -7.11 -8.42
CA TYR A 218 7.64 -7.64 -7.28
C TYR A 218 7.65 -6.60 -6.17
N ASP A 219 6.50 -6.37 -5.56
CA ASP A 219 6.35 -5.54 -4.38
C ASP A 219 5.86 -6.41 -3.23
N ILE A 220 6.60 -6.42 -2.13
CA ILE A 220 6.16 -7.09 -0.91
C ILE A 220 5.85 -6.01 0.09
N GLU A 221 4.59 -5.90 0.48
CA GLU A 221 4.13 -4.91 1.45
C GLU A 221 3.93 -5.57 2.80
N THR A 222 4.69 -5.15 3.81
CA THR A 222 4.56 -5.67 5.18
C THR A 222 5.23 -4.77 6.20
N THR A 223 4.82 -4.86 7.46
CA THR A 223 5.50 -4.28 8.62
C THR A 223 6.55 -5.23 9.22
N ASP A 224 6.59 -6.50 8.79
CA ASP A 224 7.47 -7.54 9.33
C ASP A 224 8.57 -7.95 8.33
N ASP A 225 9.82 -7.62 8.67
CA ASP A 225 11.01 -7.96 7.87
C ASP A 225 11.18 -9.49 7.67
N VAL A 226 10.65 -10.32 8.57
CA VAL A 226 10.66 -11.79 8.44
C VAL A 226 9.69 -12.23 7.34
N VAL A 227 8.50 -11.64 7.28
CA VAL A 227 7.51 -11.88 6.21
C VAL A 227 8.10 -11.45 4.86
N ALA A 228 8.74 -10.27 4.79
CA ALA A 228 9.42 -9.81 3.59
C ALA A 228 10.51 -10.79 3.11
N SER A 229 11.30 -11.31 4.05
CA SER A 229 12.35 -12.29 3.78
C SER A 229 11.82 -13.61 3.25
N ALA A 230 10.74 -14.13 3.85
CA ALA A 230 10.08 -15.36 3.43
C ALA A 230 9.46 -15.21 2.04
N ALA A 231 8.76 -14.11 1.80
CA ALA A 231 8.14 -13.82 0.50
C ALA A 231 9.20 -13.73 -0.60
N LEU A 232 10.29 -13.01 -0.35
CA LEU A 232 11.39 -12.89 -1.31
C LEU A 232 12.03 -14.24 -1.61
N ALA A 233 12.25 -15.09 -0.61
CA ALA A 233 12.77 -16.44 -0.80
C ALA A 233 11.87 -17.26 -1.74
N SER A 234 10.55 -17.26 -1.49
CA SER A 234 9.58 -17.95 -2.34
C SER A 234 9.60 -17.47 -3.80
N LEU A 235 9.74 -16.16 -4.03
CA LEU A 235 9.79 -15.57 -5.38
C LEU A 235 11.07 -15.93 -6.15
N VAL A 236 12.19 -16.05 -5.43
CA VAL A 236 13.49 -16.45 -6.00
C VAL A 236 13.47 -17.93 -6.36
N GLU A 237 12.96 -18.78 -5.47
CA GLU A 237 12.86 -20.22 -5.69
C GLU A 237 11.88 -20.57 -6.81
N GLY A 238 10.69 -19.96 -6.82
CA GLY A 238 9.68 -20.16 -7.86
C GLY A 238 10.15 -19.75 -9.27
N GLY A 239 11.11 -18.82 -9.36
CA GLY A 239 11.74 -18.43 -10.62
C GLY A 239 12.72 -19.44 -11.21
N ALA A 240 13.23 -20.37 -10.40
CA ALA A 240 14.19 -21.39 -10.84
C ALA A 240 13.51 -22.53 -11.64
N ALA A 241 12.17 -22.63 -11.58
CA ALA A 241 11.39 -23.57 -12.37
C ALA A 241 11.19 -23.06 -13.81
N SER A 242 12.27 -22.98 -14.58
CA SER A 242 12.22 -22.79 -16.04
C SER A 242 12.22 -24.15 -16.78
N PRO A 243 11.68 -24.19 -18.02
CA PRO A 243 10.90 -25.30 -18.55
C PRO A 243 11.74 -26.54 -18.88
N SER A 244 11.09 -27.71 -18.77
CA SER A 244 11.63 -28.97 -19.31
C SER A 244 11.98 -28.78 -20.79
N PRO A 245 13.20 -29.13 -21.24
CA PRO A 245 13.55 -29.07 -22.65
C PRO A 245 12.70 -30.08 -23.45
N SER A 246 12.04 -29.60 -24.49
CA SER A 246 11.38 -30.41 -25.52
C SER A 246 12.37 -31.17 -26.39
#